data_AF-A0A3D4NZU1-F1
#
_entry.id   AF-A0A3D4NZU1-F1
#
_cell.length_a   1.000
_cell.length_b   1.000
_cell.length_c   1.000
_cell.angle_alpha   90.00
_cell.angle_beta   90.00
_cell.angle_gamma   90.00
#
_symmetry.space_group_name_H-M   'P 1'
#
loop_
_entity.id
_entity.type
_entity.pdbx_description
1 polymer ?
#
loop_
_entity_poly.entity_id
_entity_poly.type
_entity_poly.pdbx_seq_one_letter_code
_entity_poly.pdbx_strand_id
1 'polypeptide(L)'
;MRRLQHANRRFSAAGKPGWKTDRGKIYILLGEPKSLRNFNSLDIHFPAELWYYQGLEGYGLPHAFHLLFYQRGRIGDFLLYNPASDGPWSLLARPDDYIEGYALALDRLDLVDPELAMAAVSLIPGETVVNFPSMASAMLLQNIDISARKKVEDRYARVFFDDKDIVEVEYSAN
;
A
#
# COMPACT_ATOMS: atom_id res chain seq x y z
N MET A 1 1.55 11.01 18.69
CA MET A 1 0.22 10.67 18.10
C MET A 1 -0.16 11.41 16.80
N ARG A 2 0.68 12.30 16.21
CA ARG A 2 0.27 13.14 15.05
C ARG A 2 -0.09 12.37 13.76
N ARG A 3 0.60 11.27 13.45
CA ARG A 3 0.37 10.49 12.20
C ARG A 3 -0.97 9.74 12.18
N LEU A 4 -1.41 9.21 13.32
CA LEU A 4 -2.66 8.44 13.40
C LEU A 4 -3.90 9.34 13.24
N GLN A 5 -3.88 10.54 13.85
CA GLN A 5 -4.94 11.52 13.68
C GLN A 5 -4.99 12.08 12.25
N HIS A 6 -3.82 12.28 11.62
CA HIS A 6 -3.77 12.71 10.23
C HIS A 6 -4.29 11.63 9.28
N ALA A 7 -3.89 10.37 9.49
CA ALA A 7 -4.41 9.24 8.73
C ALA A 7 -5.94 9.09 8.87
N ASN A 8 -6.47 9.22 10.09
CA ASN A 8 -7.92 9.20 10.31
C ASN A 8 -8.65 10.38 9.66
N ARG A 9 -8.06 11.58 9.59
CA ARG A 9 -8.71 12.70 8.90
C ARG A 9 -8.70 12.55 7.39
N ARG A 10 -7.62 12.02 6.82
CA ARG A 10 -7.39 12.01 5.37
C ARG A 10 -7.83 10.73 4.67
N PHE A 11 -7.76 9.58 5.34
CA PHE A 11 -7.99 8.27 4.73
C PHE A 11 -9.17 7.50 5.36
N SER A 12 -10.00 8.16 6.16
CA SER A 12 -11.29 7.57 6.56
C SER A 12 -12.19 7.48 5.33
N ALA A 13 -12.63 6.28 5.01
CA ALA A 13 -13.54 6.00 3.92
C ALA A 13 -14.44 4.82 4.30
N ALA A 14 -15.58 4.68 3.62
CA ALA A 14 -16.54 3.58 3.83
C ALA A 14 -17.00 3.35 5.29
N GLY A 15 -17.03 4.40 6.13
CA GLY A 15 -17.35 4.26 7.56
C GLY A 15 -16.24 3.61 8.41
N LYS A 16 -15.08 3.32 7.83
CA LYS A 16 -13.89 2.84 8.55
C LYS A 16 -12.98 4.02 8.93
N PRO A 17 -12.42 4.01 10.15
CA PRO A 17 -11.41 4.99 10.52
C PRO A 17 -10.14 4.76 9.67
N GLY A 18 -9.50 5.86 9.24
CA GLY A 18 -8.37 5.80 8.30
C GLY A 18 -7.23 4.87 8.71
N TRP A 19 -6.97 4.64 10.00
CA TRP A 19 -5.96 3.66 10.43
C TRP A 19 -6.29 2.20 10.03
N LYS A 20 -7.55 1.88 9.73
CA LYS A 20 -8.00 0.57 9.23
C LYS A 20 -7.96 0.45 7.70
N THR A 21 -7.83 1.56 6.97
CA THR A 21 -7.74 1.53 5.49
C THR A 21 -6.30 1.29 5.05
N ASP A 22 -6.11 0.70 3.86
CA ASP A 22 -4.76 0.33 3.43
C ASP A 22 -3.86 1.55 3.23
N ARG A 23 -4.41 2.63 2.66
CA ARG A 23 -3.71 3.92 2.57
C ARG A 23 -3.30 4.45 3.94
N GLY A 24 -4.19 4.40 4.94
CA GLY A 24 -3.85 4.90 6.27
C GLY A 24 -2.86 4.00 7.02
N LYS A 25 -2.91 2.68 6.84
CA LYS A 25 -1.87 1.76 7.35
C LYS A 25 -0.51 2.12 6.78
N ILE A 26 -0.41 2.22 5.45
CA ILE A 26 0.83 2.59 4.76
C ILE A 26 1.34 3.96 5.21
N TYR A 27 0.45 4.95 5.32
CA TYR A 27 0.82 6.29 5.81
C TYR A 27 1.34 6.29 7.26
N ILE A 28 0.78 5.45 8.13
CA ILE A 28 1.25 5.30 9.51
C ILE A 28 2.63 4.63 9.54
N LEU A 29 2.82 3.60 8.70
CA LEU A 29 4.02 2.76 8.65
C LEU A 29 5.21 3.46 8.00
N LEU A 30 5.03 3.93 6.77
CA LEU A 30 6.06 4.51 5.92
C LEU A 30 6.11 6.04 6.01
N GLY A 31 4.98 6.68 6.32
CA GLY A 31 4.87 8.14 6.31
C GLY A 31 4.27 8.67 5.02
N GLU A 32 4.40 9.98 4.80
CA GLU A 32 3.94 10.65 3.59
C GLU A 32 4.79 10.19 2.38
N PRO A 33 4.16 9.86 1.24
CA PRO A 33 4.91 9.54 0.04
C PRO A 33 5.67 10.76 -0.47
N LYS A 34 6.79 10.52 -1.15
CA LYS A 34 7.61 11.58 -1.76
C LYS A 34 6.88 12.26 -2.91
N SER A 35 6.08 11.50 -3.65
CA SER A 35 5.20 12.00 -4.70
C SER A 35 3.91 11.18 -4.71
N LEU A 36 2.81 11.82 -5.09
CA LEU A 36 1.50 11.21 -5.20
C LEU A 36 0.87 11.62 -6.52
N ARG A 37 0.55 10.66 -7.38
CA ARG A 37 -0.18 10.86 -8.62
C ARG A 37 -1.58 10.26 -8.50
N ASN A 38 -2.59 11.04 -8.88
CA ASN A 38 -3.98 10.60 -8.89
C ASN A 38 -4.41 10.31 -10.33
N PHE A 39 -5.05 9.17 -10.54
CA PHE A 39 -5.67 8.78 -11.79
C PHE A 39 -7.18 8.76 -11.58
N ASN A 40 -7.86 9.77 -12.12
CA ASN A 40 -9.31 9.90 -12.05
C ASN A 40 -9.88 9.85 -13.47
N SER A 41 -10.05 8.66 -14.02
CA SER A 41 -10.85 8.45 -15.24
C SER A 41 -12.23 8.00 -14.82
N LEU A 42 -13.30 8.57 -15.39
CA LEU A 42 -14.67 8.16 -15.06
C LEU A 42 -15.15 6.97 -15.92
N ASP A 43 -14.55 6.78 -17.10
CA ASP A 43 -15.09 5.86 -18.11
C ASP A 43 -14.28 4.59 -18.33
N ILE A 44 -12.98 4.60 -18.00
CA ILE A 44 -12.05 3.53 -18.46
C ILE A 44 -11.46 2.72 -17.30
N HIS A 45 -10.94 3.38 -16.26
CA HIS A 45 -10.38 2.72 -15.09
C HIS A 45 -11.04 3.21 -13.80
N PHE A 46 -10.93 2.42 -12.74
CA PHE A 46 -11.32 2.85 -11.40
C PHE A 46 -10.40 3.98 -10.91
N PRO A 47 -10.87 4.87 -10.03
CA PRO A 47 -10.01 5.84 -9.37
C PRO A 47 -8.81 5.14 -8.73
N ALA A 48 -7.61 5.62 -9.05
CA ALA A 48 -6.37 5.04 -8.55
C ALA A 48 -5.39 6.12 -8.09
N GLU A 49 -4.53 5.77 -7.14
CA GLU A 49 -3.50 6.64 -6.58
C GLU A 49 -2.17 5.89 -6.58
N LEU A 50 -1.14 6.49 -7.19
CA LEU A 50 0.22 5.96 -7.17
C LEU A 50 1.09 6.78 -6.23
N TRP A 51 1.61 6.11 -5.22
CA TRP A 51 2.42 6.71 -4.17
C TRP A 51 3.88 6.31 -4.36
N TYR A 52 4.76 7.28 -4.52
CA TYR A 52 6.19 7.04 -4.68
C TYR A 52 6.94 7.17 -3.35
N TYR A 53 7.78 6.19 -3.06
CA TYR A 53 8.67 6.17 -1.92
C TYR A 53 10.12 5.98 -2.37
N GLN A 54 11.04 6.66 -1.69
CA GLN A 54 12.47 6.55 -1.93
C GLN A 54 13.25 6.74 -0.62
N GLY A 55 14.38 6.04 -0.48
CA GLY A 55 15.29 6.21 0.66
C GLY A 55 14.81 5.51 1.94
N LEU A 56 14.03 4.44 1.79
CA LEU A 56 13.54 3.62 2.92
C LEU A 56 14.36 2.32 3.10
N GLU A 57 15.58 2.29 2.58
CA GLU A 57 16.50 1.13 2.62
C GLU A 57 16.78 0.66 4.05
N GLY A 58 16.83 1.59 5.02
CA GLY A 58 16.98 1.27 6.44
C GLY A 58 15.86 0.40 7.03
N TYR A 59 14.74 0.24 6.31
CA TYR A 59 13.64 -0.66 6.66
C TYR A 59 13.68 -2.00 5.92
N GLY A 60 14.75 -2.29 5.17
CA GLY A 60 14.85 -3.47 4.29
C GLY A 60 13.95 -3.37 3.05
N LEU A 61 13.56 -2.15 2.69
CA LEU A 61 12.79 -1.86 1.48
C LEU A 61 13.72 -1.46 0.33
N PRO A 62 13.30 -1.62 -0.94
CA PRO A 62 14.06 -1.15 -2.10
C PRO A 62 14.38 0.36 -2.03
N HIS A 63 15.44 0.77 -2.72
CA HIS A 63 15.86 2.18 -2.81
C HIS A 63 14.72 3.11 -3.25
N ALA A 64 13.94 2.67 -4.24
CA ALA A 64 12.79 3.38 -4.79
C ALA A 64 11.69 2.37 -5.15
N PHE A 65 10.44 2.70 -4.85
CA PHE A 65 9.29 1.88 -5.21
C PHE A 65 8.00 2.71 -5.23
N HIS A 66 6.99 2.17 -5.89
CA HIS A 66 5.64 2.70 -5.92
C HIS A 66 4.68 1.80 -5.14
N LEU A 67 3.60 2.38 -4.64
CA LEU A 67 2.44 1.65 -4.16
C LEU A 67 1.23 2.16 -4.92
N LEU A 68 0.54 1.25 -5.60
CA LEU A 68 -0.68 1.57 -6.33
C LEU A 68 -1.86 1.25 -5.43
N PHE A 69 -2.77 2.20 -5.28
CA PHE A 69 -4.03 2.01 -4.61
C PHE A 69 -5.16 2.25 -5.58
N TYR A 70 -6.25 1.49 -5.48
CA TYR A 70 -7.40 1.64 -6.36
C TYR A 70 -8.71 1.44 -5.63
N GLN A 71 -9.76 2.09 -6.11
CA GLN A 71 -11.09 2.00 -5.51
C GLN A 71 -11.97 1.01 -6.27
N ARG A 72 -11.98 -0.25 -5.80
CA ARG A 72 -12.78 -1.32 -6.41
C ARG A 72 -14.26 -0.92 -6.47
N GLY A 73 -14.82 -0.82 -7.68
CA GLY A 73 -16.23 -0.47 -7.87
C GLY A 73 -16.60 1.00 -7.61
N ARG A 74 -15.62 1.92 -7.58
CA ARG A 74 -15.81 3.39 -7.38
C ARG A 74 -16.42 3.81 -6.04
N ILE A 75 -16.69 2.87 -5.14
CA ILE A 75 -17.35 3.11 -3.87
C ILE A 75 -16.51 2.50 -2.76
N GLY A 76 -16.31 3.27 -1.69
CA GLY A 76 -15.62 2.81 -0.49
C GLY A 76 -14.13 3.10 -0.45
N ASP A 77 -13.37 2.19 0.13
CA ASP A 77 -11.94 2.38 0.43
C ASP A 77 -11.05 2.14 -0.79
N PHE A 78 -9.90 2.81 -0.81
CA PHE A 78 -8.81 2.47 -1.72
C PHE A 78 -8.06 1.26 -1.15
N LEU A 79 -7.97 0.22 -1.95
CA LEU A 79 -7.28 -1.03 -1.65
C LEU A 79 -5.87 -0.97 -2.23
N LEU A 80 -4.92 -1.59 -1.54
CA LEU A 80 -3.56 -1.76 -2.06
C LEU A 80 -3.57 -2.79 -3.20
N TYR A 81 -3.15 -2.38 -4.38
CA TYR A 81 -3.05 -3.24 -5.55
C TYR A 81 -1.83 -4.14 -5.47
N ASN A 82 -2.02 -5.43 -5.73
CA ASN A 82 -0.98 -6.41 -5.84
C ASN A 82 -0.90 -6.94 -7.29
N PRO A 83 0.18 -6.61 -8.04
CA PRO A 83 0.38 -7.12 -9.40
C PRO A 83 0.30 -8.64 -9.50
N ALA A 84 0.68 -9.36 -8.44
CA ALA A 84 0.73 -10.82 -8.42
C ALA A 84 -0.61 -11.50 -8.13
N SER A 85 -1.58 -10.80 -7.57
CA SER A 85 -2.85 -11.40 -7.11
C SER A 85 -4.10 -10.76 -7.70
N ASP A 86 -4.09 -9.44 -7.93
CA ASP A 86 -5.28 -8.72 -8.38
C ASP A 86 -5.39 -8.69 -9.91
N GLY A 87 -4.25 -8.58 -10.59
CA GLY A 87 -4.14 -8.52 -12.05
C GLY A 87 -4.62 -7.20 -12.66
N PRO A 88 -4.14 -6.82 -13.87
CA PRO A 88 -4.41 -5.50 -14.45
C PRO A 88 -5.90 -5.22 -14.72
N TRP A 89 -6.68 -6.27 -14.98
CA TRP A 89 -8.13 -6.16 -15.21
C TRP A 89 -8.87 -5.57 -14.00
N SER A 90 -8.35 -5.71 -12.78
CA SER A 90 -9.00 -5.17 -11.58
C SER A 90 -9.03 -3.64 -11.56
N LEU A 91 -8.19 -3.00 -12.36
CA LEU A 91 -8.12 -1.54 -12.51
C LEU A 91 -9.14 -1.03 -13.54
N LEU A 92 -9.64 -1.88 -14.44
CA LEU A 92 -10.57 -1.48 -15.50
C LEU A 92 -12.00 -1.38 -14.96
N ALA A 93 -12.71 -0.32 -15.33
CA ALA A 93 -14.02 0.00 -14.76
C ALA A 93 -15.19 -0.72 -15.44
N ARG A 94 -15.02 -1.19 -16.68
CA ARG A 94 -16.12 -1.77 -17.46
C ARG A 94 -16.14 -3.30 -17.35
N PRO A 95 -17.28 -3.92 -17.00
CA PRO A 95 -17.43 -5.37 -16.96
C PRO A 95 -17.22 -6.04 -18.33
N ASP A 96 -17.50 -5.36 -19.44
CA ASP A 96 -17.23 -5.85 -20.80
C ASP A 96 -15.72 -5.89 -21.11
N ASP A 97 -14.90 -5.20 -20.29
CA ASP A 97 -13.44 -5.27 -20.30
C ASP A 97 -12.92 -6.39 -19.36
N TYR A 98 -13.74 -7.38 -18.99
CA TYR A 98 -13.24 -8.71 -18.61
C TYR A 98 -12.61 -9.35 -19.86
N ILE A 99 -11.49 -8.78 -20.27
CA ILE A 99 -10.70 -9.26 -21.38
C ILE A 99 -9.88 -10.42 -20.82
N GLU A 100 -10.13 -11.63 -21.33
CA GLU A 100 -9.25 -12.76 -21.05
C GLU A 100 -7.87 -12.45 -21.63
N GLY A 101 -6.91 -12.16 -20.75
CA GLY A 101 -5.53 -11.97 -21.15
C GLY A 101 -4.87 -10.79 -20.45
N TYR A 102 -3.81 -11.10 -19.70
CA TYR A 102 -2.98 -10.12 -19.01
C TYR A 102 -2.46 -9.03 -19.96
N ALA A 103 -2.01 -9.42 -21.17
CA ALA A 103 -1.47 -8.50 -22.17
C ALA A 103 -2.52 -7.49 -22.68
N LEU A 104 -3.72 -7.94 -23.00
CA LEU A 104 -4.76 -7.05 -23.52
C LEU A 104 -5.25 -6.04 -22.48
N ALA A 105 -5.34 -6.45 -21.21
CA ALA A 105 -5.66 -5.54 -20.12
C ALA A 105 -4.58 -4.46 -19.94
N LEU A 106 -3.30 -4.82 -20.10
CA LEU A 106 -2.21 -3.85 -20.09
C LEU A 106 -2.24 -2.91 -21.28
N ASP A 107 -2.44 -3.41 -22.49
CA ASP A 107 -2.54 -2.56 -23.69
C ASP A 107 -3.64 -1.51 -23.52
N ARG A 108 -4.77 -1.89 -22.91
CA ARG A 108 -5.86 -0.96 -22.59
C ARG A 108 -5.47 0.08 -21.56
N LEU A 109 -4.75 -0.30 -20.50
CA LEU A 109 -4.24 0.66 -19.53
C LEU A 109 -3.21 1.59 -20.16
N ASP A 110 -2.33 1.08 -21.02
CA ASP A 110 -1.26 1.84 -21.68
C ASP A 110 -1.81 2.91 -22.63
N LEU A 111 -2.89 2.58 -23.35
CA LEU A 111 -3.62 3.54 -24.18
C LEU A 111 -4.22 4.72 -23.39
N VAL A 112 -4.47 4.54 -22.09
CA VAL A 112 -5.07 5.56 -21.24
C VAL A 112 -4.00 6.34 -20.47
N ASP A 113 -3.16 5.61 -19.74
CA ASP A 113 -2.06 6.17 -18.98
C ASP A 113 -0.92 5.14 -18.87
N PRO A 114 0.20 5.37 -19.59
CA PRO A 114 1.35 4.46 -19.58
C PRO A 114 1.95 4.26 -18.19
N GLU A 115 1.90 5.25 -17.30
CA GLU A 115 2.46 5.10 -15.96
C GLU A 115 1.59 4.17 -15.10
N LEU A 116 0.27 4.22 -15.26
CA LEU A 116 -0.65 3.30 -14.59
C LEU A 116 -0.45 1.87 -15.09
N ALA A 117 -0.25 1.67 -16.41
CA ALA A 117 0.03 0.37 -16.99
C ALA A 117 1.34 -0.24 -16.47
N MET A 118 2.41 0.57 -16.41
CA MET A 118 3.68 0.13 -15.83
C MET A 118 3.56 -0.21 -14.34
N ALA A 119 2.84 0.60 -13.57
CA ALA A 119 2.59 0.34 -12.15
C ALA A 119 1.74 -0.91 -11.90
N ALA A 120 0.86 -1.26 -12.84
CA ALA A 120 0.06 -2.48 -12.78
C ALA A 120 0.90 -3.75 -12.98
N VAL A 121 2.05 -3.62 -13.64
CA VAL A 121 3.04 -4.68 -13.89
C VAL A 121 4.05 -4.80 -12.75
N SER A 122 4.67 -3.67 -12.38
CA SER A 122 5.72 -3.62 -11.38
C SER A 122 5.62 -2.36 -10.54
N LEU A 123 5.78 -2.56 -9.24
CA LEU A 123 5.90 -1.52 -8.25
C LEU A 123 7.35 -1.01 -8.12
N ILE A 124 8.32 -1.60 -8.83
CA ILE A 124 9.73 -1.22 -8.75
C ILE A 124 10.15 -0.52 -10.05
N PRO A 125 10.52 0.78 -9.99
CA PRO A 125 11.01 1.50 -11.15
C PRO A 125 12.23 0.83 -11.77
N GLY A 126 12.21 0.64 -13.09
CA GLY A 126 13.33 0.07 -13.85
C GLY A 126 13.46 -1.45 -13.78
N GLU A 127 12.52 -2.15 -13.14
CA GLU A 127 12.48 -3.62 -13.20
C GLU A 127 12.15 -4.09 -14.62
N THR A 128 12.99 -4.95 -15.18
CA THR A 128 12.69 -5.65 -16.44
C THR A 128 11.85 -6.87 -16.11
N VAL A 129 10.54 -6.79 -16.30
CA VAL A 129 9.62 -7.91 -16.04
C VAL A 129 9.64 -8.84 -17.26
N VAL A 130 10.31 -9.98 -17.12
CA VAL A 130 10.38 -11.02 -18.17
C VAL A 130 9.21 -11.99 -18.09
N ASN A 131 8.71 -12.26 -16.88
CA ASN A 131 7.53 -13.07 -16.62
C ASN A 131 6.55 -12.24 -15.78
N PHE A 132 5.36 -12.03 -16.30
CA PHE A 132 4.29 -11.37 -15.56
C PHE A 132 3.57 -12.40 -14.68
N PRO A 133 3.26 -12.08 -13.41
CA PRO A 133 3.47 -10.81 -12.68
C PRO A 133 4.86 -10.66 -11.99
N SER A 134 5.26 -9.41 -11.65
CA SER A 134 6.57 -9.10 -11.00
C SER A 134 6.74 -9.77 -9.63
N MET A 135 7.79 -10.61 -9.52
CA MET A 135 8.18 -11.25 -8.25
C MET A 135 8.76 -10.25 -7.25
N ALA A 136 9.53 -9.25 -7.71
CA ALA A 136 10.12 -8.27 -6.81
C ALA A 136 9.05 -7.38 -6.16
N SER A 137 7.96 -7.09 -6.89
CA SER A 137 6.78 -6.41 -6.34
C SER A 137 6.09 -7.24 -5.26
N ALA A 138 5.97 -8.56 -5.45
CA ALA A 138 5.42 -9.45 -4.42
C ALA A 138 6.30 -9.46 -3.15
N MET A 139 7.63 -9.53 -3.32
CA MET A 139 8.57 -9.45 -2.20
C MET A 139 8.52 -8.10 -1.47
N LEU A 140 8.37 -6.99 -2.21
CA LEU A 140 8.19 -5.66 -1.63
C LEU A 140 6.97 -5.61 -0.71
N LEU A 141 5.82 -6.05 -1.18
CA LEU A 141 4.58 -6.05 -0.39
C LEU A 141 4.70 -6.94 0.85
N GLN A 142 5.36 -8.10 0.72
CA GLN A 142 5.66 -8.98 1.85
C GLN A 142 6.60 -8.31 2.87
N ASN A 143 7.66 -7.64 2.42
CA ASN A 143 8.60 -6.94 3.30
C ASN A 143 7.93 -5.77 4.02
N ILE A 144 7.01 -5.06 3.36
CA ILE A 144 6.20 -4.02 3.99
C ILE A 144 5.35 -4.63 5.12
N ASP A 145 4.67 -5.75 4.88
CA ASP A 145 3.86 -6.42 5.91
C ASP A 145 4.72 -6.91 7.10
N ILE A 146 5.88 -7.50 6.83
CA ILE A 146 6.83 -7.92 7.88
C ILE A 146 7.32 -6.70 8.67
N SER A 147 7.69 -5.61 7.99
CA SER A 147 8.13 -4.38 8.65
C SER A 147 7.01 -3.75 9.48
N ALA A 148 5.76 -3.90 9.05
CA ALA A 148 4.59 -3.45 9.76
C ALA A 148 4.41 -4.23 11.06
N ARG A 149 4.47 -5.56 10.99
CA ARG A 149 4.39 -6.43 12.17
C ARG A 149 5.51 -6.12 13.16
N LYS A 150 6.75 -6.01 12.70
CA LYS A 150 7.90 -5.63 13.55
C LYS A 150 7.72 -4.26 14.23
N LYS A 151 7.27 -3.22 13.51
CA LYS A 151 7.03 -1.89 14.11
C LYS A 151 5.87 -1.89 15.11
N VAL A 152 4.83 -2.68 14.83
CA VAL A 152 3.71 -2.85 15.76
C VAL A 152 4.21 -3.55 17.02
N GLU A 153 4.92 -4.67 16.89
CA GLU A 153 5.57 -5.36 18.01
C GLU A 153 6.54 -4.45 18.78
N ASP A 154 7.40 -3.67 18.13
CA ASP A 154 8.32 -2.72 18.79
C ASP A 154 7.60 -1.59 19.53
N ARG A 155 6.44 -1.14 19.02
CA ARG A 155 5.62 -0.13 19.71
C ARG A 155 4.86 -0.73 20.88
N TYR A 156 4.30 -1.93 20.70
CA TYR A 156 3.63 -2.66 21.78
C TYR A 156 4.63 -3.04 22.86
N ALA A 157 5.80 -3.55 22.50
CA ALA A 157 6.89 -3.85 23.42
C ALA A 157 7.33 -2.59 24.16
N ARG A 158 7.51 -1.45 23.48
CA ARG A 158 7.83 -0.19 24.17
C ARG A 158 6.77 0.24 25.18
N VAL A 159 5.49 0.13 24.82
CA VAL A 159 4.39 0.41 25.78
C VAL A 159 4.41 -0.61 26.94
N PHE A 160 4.70 -1.89 26.66
CA PHE A 160 4.74 -2.95 27.66
C PHE A 160 5.96 -2.88 28.60
N PHE A 161 7.07 -2.32 28.13
CA PHE A 161 8.27 -2.06 28.95
C PHE A 161 8.15 -0.76 29.74
N ASP A 162 7.56 0.30 29.18
CA ASP A 162 7.28 1.55 29.92
C ASP A 162 6.28 1.33 31.08
N ASP A 163 5.33 0.38 30.94
CA ASP A 163 4.39 0.02 32.03
C ASP A 163 4.99 -0.95 33.07
N LYS A 164 6.18 -1.52 32.84
CA LYS A 164 6.82 -2.46 33.78
C LYS A 164 7.81 -1.81 34.76
N ASP A 165 8.10 -0.53 34.61
CA ASP A 165 8.90 0.24 35.58
C ASP A 165 8.07 0.79 36.76
N ILE A 166 6.77 0.48 36.86
CA ILE A 166 5.89 0.86 38.00
C ILE A 166 5.57 -0.34 38.91
N VAL A 167 6.38 -1.39 38.91
CA VAL A 167 6.30 -2.42 39.97
C VAL A 167 7.66 -2.57 40.64
N GLU A 168 8.12 -1.48 41.27
CA GLU A 168 9.06 -1.58 42.38
C GLU A 168 8.36 -2.28 43.56
N VAL A 169 8.57 -3.60 43.61
CA VAL A 169 8.97 -4.38 44.78
C VAL A 169 8.52 -3.85 46.15
N GLU A 170 7.40 -4.36 46.67
CA GLU A 170 7.31 -4.54 48.13
C GLU A 170 7.90 -5.91 48.49
N TYR A 171 9.16 -5.89 48.93
CA TYR A 171 9.74 -6.97 49.73
C TYR A 171 8.96 -7.02 51.05
N SER A 172 8.06 -7.99 51.21
CA SER A 172 7.52 -8.35 52.52
C SER A 172 8.60 -9.18 53.25
N ALA A 173 9.51 -8.47 53.90
CA ALA A 173 10.35 -9.03 54.96
C ALA A 173 9.90 -8.41 56.30
N ASN A 174 8.90 -9.05 56.93
CA ASN A 174 8.85 -9.37 58.37
C ASN A 174 7.51 -10.02 58.73
#